data_AF-A0A956PEY5-F1
#
_entry.id   AF-A0A956PEY5-F1
#
_cell.length_a   1.000
_cell.length_b   1.000
_cell.length_c   1.000
_cell.angle_alpha   90.00
_cell.angle_beta   90.00
_cell.angle_gamma   90.00
#
_symmetry.space_group_name_H-M   'P 1'
#
loop_
_entity.id
_entity.type
_entity.pdbx_description
1 polymer ?
#
loop_
_entity_poly.entity_id
_entity_poly.type
_entity_poly.pdbx_seq_one_letter_code
_entity_poly.pdbx_strand_id
1 'polypeptide(L)'
;FVVNKADRKGAERMVQELEIMVHLNARDDDAWSIPVLKAQANEGVGVDALYERIEEHRAKTLGSAKTEKRRRFFRRRELMEICLEDLERRVGDACGPGAPLERVFEDVALRDANPHEAAREILDYLKKQDP
;
A
#
# COMPACT_ATOMS: atom_id res chain seq x y z
N PHE A 1 -0.77 3.32 -19.26
CA PHE A 1 -0.26 4.66 -18.91
C PHE A 1 -1.21 5.72 -19.46
N VAL A 2 -1.26 6.91 -18.85
CA VAL A 2 -2.07 8.03 -19.34
C VAL A 2 -1.24 9.31 -19.33
N VAL A 3 -1.14 9.98 -20.49
CA VAL A 3 -0.58 11.32 -20.63
C VAL A 3 -1.73 12.31 -20.55
N ASN A 4 -1.84 12.99 -19.41
CA ASN A 4 -2.86 14.02 -19.19
C ASN A 4 -2.40 15.39 -19.72
N LYS A 5 -3.36 16.30 -19.96
CA LYS A 5 -3.15 17.61 -20.63
C LYS A 5 -2.63 17.46 -22.06
N ALA A 6 -3.25 16.53 -22.79
CA ALA A 6 -2.85 16.17 -24.14
C ALA A 6 -3.02 17.29 -25.18
N ASP A 7 -3.72 18.38 -24.82
CA ASP A 7 -3.80 19.64 -25.55
C ASP A 7 -2.46 20.39 -25.62
N ARG A 8 -1.53 20.10 -24.71
CA ARG A 8 -0.27 20.85 -24.60
C ARG A 8 0.76 20.41 -25.62
N LYS A 9 1.55 21.39 -26.09
CA LYS A 9 2.76 21.12 -26.89
C LYS A 9 3.68 20.17 -26.13
N GLY A 10 4.09 19.09 -26.80
CA GLY A 10 4.95 18.06 -26.23
C GLY A 10 4.22 16.80 -25.75
N ALA A 11 2.89 16.81 -25.65
CA ALA A 11 2.11 15.63 -25.26
C ALA A 11 2.34 14.46 -26.22
N GLU A 12 2.35 14.72 -27.53
CA GLU A 12 2.56 13.68 -28.54
C GLU A 12 3.93 13.01 -28.42
N ARG A 13 4.97 13.82 -28.17
CA ARG A 13 6.33 13.32 -27.95
C ARG A 13 6.39 12.43 -26.71
N MET A 14 5.74 12.85 -25.62
CA MET A 14 5.69 12.06 -24.39
C MET A 14 4.95 10.74 -24.56
N VAL A 15 3.89 10.71 -25.38
CA VAL A 15 3.21 9.45 -25.73
C VAL A 15 4.17 8.51 -26.44
N GLN A 16 4.86 8.97 -27.48
CA GLN A 16 5.81 8.15 -28.24
C GLN A 16 6.96 7.63 -27.35
N GLU A 17 7.52 8.49 -26.50
CA GLU A 17 8.58 8.10 -25.56
C GLU A 17 8.10 7.01 -24.58
N LEU A 18 6.87 7.14 -24.07
CA LEU A 18 6.26 6.13 -23.20
C LEU A 18 5.92 4.84 -23.94
N GLU A 19 5.45 4.91 -25.18
CA GLU A 19 5.17 3.72 -26.01
C GLU A 19 6.45 2.91 -26.23
N ILE A 20 7.56 3.58 -26.57
CA ILE A 20 8.88 2.95 -26.71
C ILE A 20 9.29 2.29 -25.39
N MET A 21 9.22 3.02 -24.28
CA MET A 21 9.63 2.50 -22.96
C MET A 21 8.79 1.27 -22.56
N VAL A 22 7.49 1.30 -22.82
CA VAL A 22 6.60 0.17 -22.54
C VAL A 22 6.94 -1.03 -23.41
N HIS A 23 7.18 -0.81 -24.70
CA HIS A 23 7.52 -1.90 -25.62
C HIS A 23 8.85 -2.56 -25.26
N LEU A 24 9.86 -1.77 -24.87
CA LEU A 24 11.16 -2.28 -24.43
C LEU A 24 11.09 -3.08 -23.12
N ASN A 25 10.11 -2.78 -22.26
CA ASN A 25 9.92 -3.47 -20.98
C ASN A 25 8.88 -4.59 -21.03
N ALA A 26 8.22 -4.78 -22.19
CA ALA A 26 7.27 -5.88 -22.37
C ALA A 26 8.04 -7.21 -22.36
N ARG A 27 7.62 -8.12 -21.48
CA ARG A 27 8.12 -9.51 -21.52
C ARG A 27 7.25 -10.31 -22.48
N ASP A 28 7.84 -11.26 -23.21
CA ASP A 28 7.13 -12.09 -24.20
C ASP A 28 5.93 -12.86 -23.61
N ASP A 29 5.94 -13.11 -22.30
CA ASP A 29 4.85 -13.77 -21.56
C ASP A 29 3.74 -12.82 -21.04
N ASP A 30 3.83 -11.50 -21.30
CA ASP A 30 2.79 -10.56 -20.88
C ASP A 30 1.57 -10.64 -21.82
N ALA A 31 0.55 -11.39 -21.39
CA ALA A 31 -0.75 -11.50 -22.07
C ALA A 31 -1.51 -10.16 -22.21
N TRP A 32 -1.00 -9.08 -21.62
CA TRP A 32 -1.59 -7.74 -21.66
C TRP A 32 -0.63 -6.74 -22.31
N SER A 33 -0.99 -6.28 -23.51
CA SER A 33 -0.35 -5.12 -24.13
C SER A 33 -0.72 -3.87 -23.32
N ILE A 34 0.27 -3.21 -22.71
CA ILE A 34 0.05 -2.03 -21.87
C ILE A 34 -0.20 -0.81 -22.78
N PRO A 35 -1.42 -0.23 -22.83
CA PRO A 35 -1.69 0.91 -23.69
C PRO A 35 -1.13 2.21 -23.09
N VAL A 36 -0.74 3.15 -23.95
CA VAL A 36 -0.49 4.56 -23.60
C VAL A 36 -1.65 5.39 -24.14
N LEU A 37 -2.39 6.06 -23.24
CA LEU A 37 -3.57 6.84 -23.60
C LEU A 37 -3.30 8.34 -23.41
N LYS A 38 -4.05 9.17 -24.15
CA LYS A 38 -4.09 10.62 -23.98
C LYS A 38 -5.37 11.03 -23.29
N ALA A 39 -5.30 12.01 -22.39
CA ALA A 39 -6.47 12.58 -21.73
C ALA A 39 -6.34 14.10 -21.53
N GLN A 40 -7.48 14.78 -21.44
CA GLN A 40 -7.60 16.15 -20.94
C GLN A 40 -8.63 16.14 -19.82
N ALA A 41 -8.17 15.84 -18.60
CA ALA A 41 -9.08 15.54 -17.48
C ALA A 41 -10.04 16.69 -17.13
N ASN A 42 -9.62 17.94 -17.32
CA ASN A 42 -10.44 19.13 -17.09
C ASN A 42 -11.56 19.31 -18.13
N GLU A 43 -11.43 18.72 -19.30
CA GLU A 43 -12.42 18.77 -20.39
C GLU A 43 -13.16 17.44 -20.56
N GLY A 44 -12.86 16.43 -19.74
CA GLY A 44 -13.44 15.09 -19.83
C GLY A 44 -12.96 14.26 -21.03
N VAL A 45 -12.04 14.77 -21.85
CA VAL A 45 -11.57 14.08 -23.06
C VAL A 45 -10.70 12.88 -22.69
N GLY A 46 -11.01 11.72 -23.27
CA GLY A 46 -10.24 10.47 -23.09
C GLY A 46 -10.56 9.68 -21.82
N VAL A 47 -11.53 10.15 -21.00
CA VAL A 47 -11.95 9.48 -19.76
C VAL A 47 -12.66 8.15 -20.06
N ASP A 48 -13.58 8.12 -21.03
CA ASP A 48 -14.31 6.90 -21.40
C ASP A 48 -13.36 5.82 -21.93
N ALA A 49 -12.45 6.19 -22.85
CA ALA A 49 -11.44 5.28 -23.37
C ALA A 49 -10.49 4.76 -22.29
N LEU A 50 -10.18 5.57 -21.27
CA LEU A 50 -9.41 5.12 -20.11
C LEU A 50 -10.21 4.10 -19.29
N TYR A 51 -11.48 4.39 -19.03
CA TYR A 51 -12.36 3.49 -18.28
C TYR A 51 -12.52 2.13 -18.96
N GLU A 52 -12.75 2.12 -20.28
CA GLU A 52 -12.80 0.89 -21.08
C GLU A 52 -11.53 0.04 -20.94
N ARG A 53 -10.35 0.66 -21.03
CA ARG A 53 -9.07 -0.05 -20.88
C ARG A 53 -8.81 -0.55 -19.47
N ILE A 54 -9.30 0.15 -18.45
CA ILE A 54 -9.26 -0.34 -17.07
C ILE A 54 -10.09 -1.61 -16.97
N GLU A 55 -11.31 -1.63 -17.51
CA GLU A 55 -12.20 -2.79 -17.45
C GLU A 55 -11.69 -3.97 -18.28
N GLU A 56 -11.13 -3.74 -19.47
CA GLU A 56 -10.46 -4.79 -20.25
C GLU A 56 -9.27 -5.41 -19.48
N HIS A 57 -8.43 -4.57 -18.86
CA HIS A 57 -7.31 -5.06 -18.04
C HIS A 57 -7.82 -5.83 -16.84
N ARG A 58 -8.90 -5.34 -16.22
CA ARG A 58 -9.59 -6.00 -15.11
C ARG A 58 -10.05 -7.39 -15.54
N ALA A 59 -10.70 -7.52 -16.68
CA ALA A 59 -11.19 -8.78 -17.22
C ALA A 59 -10.05 -9.77 -17.54
N LYS A 60 -8.93 -9.31 -18.13
CA LYS A 60 -7.77 -10.18 -18.38
C LYS A 60 -7.02 -10.60 -17.10
N THR A 61 -7.16 -9.82 -16.03
CA THR A 61 -6.46 -10.05 -14.76
C THR A 61 -7.33 -10.79 -13.73
N LEU A 62 -8.66 -10.63 -13.77
CA LEU A 62 -9.61 -11.42 -12.99
C LEU A 62 -9.69 -12.83 -13.56
N GLY A 63 -9.01 -13.77 -12.90
CA GLY A 63 -8.99 -15.18 -13.29
C GLY A 63 -7.61 -15.82 -13.17
N SER A 64 -6.54 -15.03 -13.11
CA SER A 64 -5.20 -15.60 -12.92
C SER A 64 -4.96 -15.97 -11.44
N ALA A 65 -4.44 -17.18 -11.18
CA ALA A 65 -4.02 -17.60 -9.84
C ALA A 65 -2.95 -16.68 -9.22
N LYS A 66 -2.21 -15.95 -10.06
CA LYS A 66 -1.22 -14.92 -9.69
C LYS A 66 -1.90 -13.69 -9.09
N THR A 67 -3.09 -13.33 -9.56
CA THR A 67 -3.93 -12.24 -9.03
C THR A 67 -4.47 -12.58 -7.64
N GLU A 68 -4.95 -13.80 -7.42
CA GLU A 68 -5.48 -14.21 -6.12
C GLU A 68 -4.37 -14.32 -5.06
N LYS A 69 -3.22 -14.90 -5.40
CA LYS A 69 -2.06 -14.92 -4.49
C LYS A 69 -1.61 -13.51 -4.10
N ARG A 70 -1.55 -12.60 -5.08
CA ARG A 70 -1.14 -11.20 -4.85
C ARG A 70 -2.18 -10.42 -4.04
N ARG A 71 -3.48 -10.62 -4.31
CA ARG A 71 -4.58 -10.08 -3.49
C ARG A 71 -4.50 -10.58 -2.05
N ARG A 72 -4.31 -11.88 -1.84
CA ARG A 72 -4.16 -12.49 -0.51
C ARG A 72 -2.94 -11.95 0.23
N PHE A 73 -1.80 -11.78 -0.47
CA PHE A 73 -0.59 -11.20 0.10
C PHE A 73 -0.84 -9.76 0.59
N PHE A 74 -1.42 -8.90 -0.24
CA PHE A 74 -1.71 -7.52 0.14
C PHE A 74 -2.75 -7.43 1.26
N ARG A 75 -3.81 -8.23 1.22
CA ARG A 75 -4.81 -8.29 2.32
C ARG A 75 -4.20 -8.75 3.63
N ARG A 76 -3.27 -9.73 3.60
CA ARG A 76 -2.55 -10.16 4.79
C ARG A 76 -1.66 -9.04 5.33
N ARG A 77 -1.01 -8.29 4.45
CA ARG A 77 -0.15 -7.17 4.85
C ARG A 77 -0.96 -6.03 5.46
N GLU A 78 -2.03 -5.63 4.81
CA GLU A 78 -2.97 -4.60 5.30
C GLU A 78 -3.56 -4.98 6.66
N LEU A 79 -3.99 -6.24 6.84
CA LEU A 79 -4.45 -6.72 8.14
C LEU A 79 -3.35 -6.64 9.21
N MET A 80 -2.12 -7.00 8.86
CA MET A 80 -0.99 -6.91 9.80
C MET A 80 -0.65 -5.47 10.16
N GLU A 81 -0.69 -4.55 9.19
CA GLU A 81 -0.50 -3.11 9.41
C GLU A 81 -1.55 -2.59 10.41
N ILE A 82 -2.83 -2.91 10.21
CA ILE A 82 -3.92 -2.54 11.13
C ILE A 82 -3.68 -3.13 12.54
N CYS A 83 -3.29 -4.40 12.63
CA CYS A 83 -3.00 -5.03 13.93
C CYS A 83 -1.82 -4.37 14.65
N LEU A 84 -0.78 -3.98 13.93
CA LEU A 84 0.40 -3.33 14.50
C LEU A 84 0.08 -1.90 14.95
N GLU A 85 -0.64 -1.12 14.14
CA GLU A 85 -1.10 0.22 14.52
C GLU A 85 -1.98 0.20 15.77
N ASP A 86 -2.90 -0.77 15.87
CA ASP A 86 -3.72 -0.94 17.07
C ASP A 86 -2.87 -1.30 18.30
N LEU A 87 -1.92 -2.23 18.16
CA LEU A 87 -1.04 -2.62 19.25
C LEU A 87 -0.14 -1.47 19.70
N GLU A 88 0.43 -0.71 18.77
CA GLU A 88 1.25 0.46 19.07
C GLU A 88 0.47 1.51 19.86
N ARG A 89 -0.76 1.80 19.45
CA ARG A 89 -1.66 2.70 20.18
C ARG A 89 -1.91 2.20 21.61
N ARG A 90 -2.26 0.93 21.77
CA ARG A 90 -2.54 0.32 23.08
C ARG A 90 -1.32 0.32 24.00
N VAL A 91 -0.14 0.07 23.46
CA VAL A 91 1.12 0.20 24.22
C VAL A 91 1.35 1.65 24.63
N GLY A 92 1.13 2.61 23.73
CA GLY A 92 1.20 4.05 24.05
C GLY A 92 0.25 4.45 25.18
N ASP A 93 -0.99 3.98 25.15
CA ASP A 93 -1.99 4.25 26.19
C ASP A 93 -1.61 3.63 27.54
N ALA A 94 -0.99 2.45 27.55
CA ALA A 94 -0.58 1.76 28.78
C ALA A 94 0.69 2.34 29.41
N CYS A 95 1.55 2.97 28.61
CA CYS A 95 2.88 3.42 29.03
C CYS A 95 3.08 4.94 28.96
N GLY A 96 2.08 5.69 28.51
CA GLY A 96 2.13 7.15 28.49
C GLY A 96 2.17 7.77 29.90
N PRO A 97 2.36 9.10 30.00
CA PRO A 97 2.38 9.78 31.28
C PRO A 97 1.10 9.59 32.10
N GLY A 98 1.22 9.19 33.36
CA GLY A 98 0.10 8.86 34.25
C GLY A 98 -0.58 7.51 33.97
N ALA A 99 -0.05 6.71 33.04
CA ALA A 99 -0.59 5.41 32.70
C ALA A 99 -0.08 4.30 33.64
N PRO A 100 -0.78 3.15 33.72
CA PRO A 100 -0.44 2.07 34.66
C PRO A 100 0.97 1.49 34.54
N LEU A 101 1.59 1.58 33.36
CA LEU A 101 2.94 1.07 33.07
C LEU A 101 3.94 2.17 32.66
N GLU A 102 3.70 3.43 33.04
CA GLU A 102 4.64 4.54 32.78
C GLU A 102 6.08 4.20 33.21
N ARG A 103 6.24 3.64 34.41
CA ARG A 103 7.55 3.26 34.99
C ARG A 103 8.37 2.31 34.13
N VAL A 104 7.72 1.47 33.31
CA VAL A 104 8.39 0.36 32.60
C VAL A 104 9.39 0.90 31.57
N PHE A 105 9.09 2.03 30.94
CA PHE A 105 10.02 2.68 30.01
C PHE A 105 11.19 3.35 30.73
N GLU A 106 10.96 3.92 31.92
CA GLU A 106 12.00 4.52 32.75
C GLU A 106 12.97 3.47 33.27
N ASP A 107 12.46 2.34 33.78
CA ASP A 107 13.24 1.21 34.26
C ASP A 107 14.17 0.66 33.16
N VAL A 108 13.69 0.59 31.90
CA VAL A 108 14.51 0.19 30.74
C VAL A 108 15.53 1.26 30.37
N ALA A 109 15.14 2.54 30.37
CA ALA A 109 16.04 3.65 30.03
C ALA A 109 17.22 3.77 31.01
N LEU A 110 16.99 3.46 32.29
CA LEU A 110 17.99 3.45 33.34
C LEU A 110 18.84 2.16 33.38
N ARG A 111 18.52 1.18 32.52
CA ARG A 111 19.10 -0.18 32.47
C ARG A 111 18.82 -1.04 33.72
N ASP A 112 17.81 -0.67 34.47
CA ASP A 112 17.36 -1.41 35.65
C ASP A 112 16.44 -2.58 35.27
N ALA A 113 15.93 -2.61 34.02
CA ALA A 113 15.13 -3.70 33.46
C ALA A 113 15.63 -4.17 32.09
N ASN A 114 15.50 -5.48 31.83
CA ASN A 114 15.75 -6.08 30.53
C ASN A 114 14.62 -5.70 29.53
N PRO A 115 14.92 -5.13 28.35
CA PRO A 115 13.91 -4.74 27.36
C PRO A 115 12.93 -5.85 26.96
N HIS A 116 13.38 -7.11 26.91
CA HIS A 116 12.52 -8.24 26.57
C HIS A 116 11.57 -8.63 27.70
N GLU A 117 11.99 -8.44 28.95
CA GLU A 117 11.15 -8.68 30.12
C GLU A 117 10.12 -7.56 30.30
N ALA A 118 10.54 -6.31 30.13
CA ALA A 118 9.66 -5.15 30.09
C ALA A 118 8.61 -5.25 28.99
N ALA A 119 8.99 -5.66 27.78
CA ALA A 119 8.04 -5.91 26.69
C ALA A 119 7.04 -7.02 27.05
N ARG A 120 7.48 -8.07 27.76
CA ARG A 120 6.59 -9.15 28.20
C ARG A 120 5.59 -8.67 29.25
N GLU A 121 6.03 -7.84 30.20
CA GLU A 121 5.15 -7.21 31.19
C GLU A 121 4.04 -6.39 30.52
N ILE A 122 4.42 -5.54 29.55
CA ILE A 122 3.47 -4.72 28.79
C ILE A 122 2.47 -5.61 28.03
N LEU A 123 2.95 -6.62 27.31
CA LEU A 123 2.08 -7.53 26.56
C LEU A 123 1.14 -8.34 27.47
N ASP A 124 1.60 -8.77 28.64
CA ASP A 124 0.76 -9.51 29.59
C ASP A 124 -0.27 -8.62 30.29
N TYR A 125 0.04 -7.34 30.51
CA TYR A 125 -0.93 -6.35 30.96
C TYR A 125 -2.02 -6.14 29.91
N LEU A 126 -1.65 -5.93 28.65
CA LEU A 126 -2.60 -5.72 27.55
C LEU A 126 -3.54 -6.93 27.36
N LYS A 127 -3.04 -8.16 27.47
CA LYS A 127 -3.87 -9.38 27.41
C LYS A 127 -4.92 -9.46 28.52
N LYS A 128 -4.67 -8.90 29.69
CA LYS A 128 -5.61 -8.90 30.83
C LYS A 128 -6.72 -7.85 30.70
N GLN A 129 -6.52 -6.86 29.82
CA GLN A 129 -7.49 -5.78 29.57
C GLN A 129 -8.40 -6.09 28.38
N ASP A 130 -8.06 -7.06 27.52
CA ASP A 130 -8.96 -7.56 26.48
C ASP A 130 -10.01 -8.50 27.10
N PRO A 131 -11.32 -8.22 26.95
CA PRO A 131 -12.41 -9.05 27.48
C PRO A 131 -12.62 -10.38 26.75
#